data_AF-A0A948KF36-F1
#
_entry.id   AF-A0A948KF36-F1
#
_cell.length_a   1.000
_cell.length_b   1.000
_cell.length_c   1.000
_cell.angle_alpha   90.00
_cell.angle_beta   90.00
_cell.angle_gamma   90.00
#
_symmetry.space_group_name_H-M   'P 1'
#
loop_
_entity.id
_entity.type
_entity.pdbx_description
1 polymer ?
#
loop_
_entity_poly.entity_id
_entity_poly.type
_entity_poly.pdbx_seq_one_letter_code
_entity_poly.pdbx_strand_id
1 'polypeptide(L)'
;MKQLKDWFVPWLLTTREYNTAIVDKAWALPDYGRLMLNENPLPPSEKVVRAVTEIMSMGNRYPDSMKRLRTKLGKLHNLGPDHIALCNGSSEIIDSMMRIFLQPG
;
A
#
# COMPACT_ATOMS: atom_id res chain seq x y z
N MET A 1 -23.52 26.41 -17.85
CA MET A 1 -22.53 25.95 -16.85
C MET A 1 -22.50 24.42 -16.92
N LYS A 2 -21.32 23.76 -16.90
CA LYS A 2 -21.23 22.29 -16.92
C LYS A 2 -21.84 21.70 -15.64
N GLN A 3 -22.52 20.55 -15.74
CA GLN A 3 -23.02 19.84 -14.56
C GLN A 3 -21.84 19.12 -13.87
N LEU A 4 -21.96 18.85 -12.56
CA LEU A 4 -20.89 18.20 -11.79
C LEU A 4 -20.44 16.86 -12.41
N LYS A 5 -21.39 16.06 -12.91
CA LYS A 5 -21.12 14.77 -13.56
C LYS A 5 -20.22 14.89 -14.80
N ASP A 6 -20.23 16.04 -15.48
CA ASP A 6 -19.46 16.26 -16.71
C ASP A 6 -17.96 16.50 -16.45
N TRP A 7 -17.56 16.57 -15.17
CA TRP A 7 -16.17 16.69 -14.73
C TRP A 7 -15.50 15.36 -14.40
N PHE A 8 -16.27 14.27 -14.34
CA PHE A 8 -15.78 12.95 -13.97
C PHE A 8 -15.85 11.98 -15.14
N VAL A 9 -15.01 10.94 -15.08
CA VAL A 9 -15.09 9.82 -16.03
C VAL A 9 -16.41 9.06 -15.83
N PRO A 10 -17.09 8.61 -16.89
CA PRO A 10 -18.45 8.07 -16.78
C PRO A 10 -18.57 6.86 -15.84
N TRP A 11 -17.56 5.99 -15.83
CA TRP A 11 -17.59 4.77 -15.00
C TRP A 11 -17.52 5.06 -13.50
N LEU A 12 -16.94 6.19 -13.07
CA LEU A 12 -16.84 6.55 -11.65
C LEU A 12 -18.21 6.55 -10.97
N LEU A 13 -19.26 7.00 -11.67
CA LEU A 13 -20.61 7.10 -11.14
C LEU A 13 -21.34 5.76 -11.03
N THR A 14 -20.78 4.70 -11.64
CA THR A 14 -21.37 3.35 -11.66
C THR A 14 -20.54 2.33 -10.90
N THR A 15 -19.28 2.64 -10.59
CA THR A 15 -18.39 1.76 -9.83
C THR A 15 -18.90 1.59 -8.41
N ARG A 16 -18.81 0.36 -7.88
CA ARG A 16 -19.11 0.09 -6.47
C ARG A 16 -17.98 0.60 -5.59
N GLU A 17 -18.35 1.16 -4.45
CA GLU A 17 -17.38 1.54 -3.43
C GLU A 17 -16.64 0.30 -2.91
N TYR A 18 -15.33 0.45 -2.69
CA TYR A 18 -14.54 -0.55 -1.99
C TYR A 18 -14.84 -0.49 -0.49
N ASN A 19 -15.39 -1.56 0.06
CA ASN A 19 -15.91 -1.58 1.43
C ASN A 19 -14.89 -2.15 2.43
N THR A 20 -14.51 -1.34 3.41
CA THR A 20 -13.61 -1.72 4.53
C THR A 20 -14.29 -1.78 5.89
N ALA A 21 -15.61 -1.71 5.97
CA ALA A 21 -16.38 -1.63 7.23
C ALA A 21 -16.16 -2.85 8.17
N ILE A 22 -15.69 -3.97 7.63
CA ILE A 22 -15.31 -5.13 8.46
C ILE A 22 -14.17 -4.81 9.43
N VAL A 23 -13.29 -3.87 9.08
CA VAL A 23 -12.17 -3.42 9.92
C VAL A 23 -12.70 -2.65 11.12
N ASP A 24 -13.68 -1.77 10.93
CA ASP A 24 -14.31 -1.01 12.02
C ASP A 24 -14.98 -1.95 13.02
N LYS A 25 -15.67 -2.98 12.52
CA LYS A 25 -16.26 -4.03 13.36
C LYS A 25 -15.20 -4.78 14.17
N ALA A 26 -14.04 -5.07 13.57
CA ALA A 26 -12.94 -5.74 14.26
C ALA A 26 -12.36 -4.88 15.40
N TRP A 27 -12.24 -3.56 15.19
CA TRP A 27 -11.80 -2.64 16.25
C TRP A 27 -12.82 -2.44 17.37
N ALA A 28 -14.11 -2.48 17.05
CA ALA A 28 -15.18 -2.40 18.04
C ALA A 28 -15.31 -3.66 18.91
N LEU A 29 -14.74 -4.80 18.47
CA LEU A 29 -14.84 -6.11 19.13
C LEU A 29 -13.44 -6.73 19.33
N PRO A 30 -12.57 -6.13 20.16
CA PRO A 30 -11.17 -6.54 20.28
C PRO A 30 -10.97 -7.96 20.85
N ASP A 31 -11.95 -8.50 21.56
CA ASP A 31 -11.90 -9.86 22.10
C ASP A 31 -12.07 -10.95 21.04
N TYR A 32 -12.45 -10.59 19.80
CA TYR A 32 -12.67 -11.55 18.73
C TYR A 32 -11.37 -11.87 18.00
N GLY A 33 -11.19 -13.14 17.63
CA GLY A 33 -10.10 -13.55 16.75
C GLY A 33 -10.23 -12.92 15.35
N ARG A 34 -9.23 -12.15 14.94
CA ARG A 34 -9.18 -11.52 13.60
C ARG A 34 -8.68 -12.51 12.55
N LEU A 35 -9.61 -13.13 11.81
CA LEU A 35 -9.32 -14.16 10.80
C LEU A 35 -9.93 -13.85 9.42
N MET A 36 -10.12 -12.56 9.09
CA MET A 36 -10.88 -12.14 7.90
C MET A 36 -10.09 -11.35 6.83
N LEU A 37 -8.87 -10.89 7.12
CA LEU A 37 -8.06 -10.06 6.22
C LEU A 37 -6.64 -10.59 5.94
N ASN A 38 -6.37 -11.85 6.28
CA ASN A 38 -5.04 -12.47 6.14
C ASN A 38 -3.92 -11.75 6.91
N GLU A 39 -4.28 -11.07 8.01
CA GLU A 39 -3.31 -10.45 8.91
C GLU A 39 -2.44 -11.53 9.58
N ASN A 40 -1.16 -11.23 9.79
CA ASN A 40 -0.29 -12.13 10.56
C ASN A 40 -0.66 -12.03 12.05
N PRO A 41 -0.98 -13.14 12.74
CA PRO A 41 -1.27 -13.12 14.18
C PRO A 41 -0.05 -12.80 15.05
N LEU A 42 1.16 -12.93 14.50
CA LEU A 42 2.39 -12.61 15.20
C LEU A 42 2.68 -11.10 15.13
N PRO A 43 3.21 -10.49 16.22
CA PRO A 43 3.63 -9.11 16.18
C PRO A 43 4.81 -8.90 15.22
N PRO A 44 5.08 -7.65 14.80
CA PRO A 44 6.29 -7.33 14.05
C PRO A 44 7.54 -7.73 14.82
N SER A 45 8.61 -8.14 14.10
CA SER A 45 9.88 -8.48 14.75
C SER A 45 10.46 -7.30 15.53
N GLU A 46 11.16 -7.57 16.64
CA GLU A 46 11.81 -6.52 17.46
C GLU A 46 12.75 -5.61 16.66
N LYS A 47 13.42 -6.17 15.64
CA LYS A 47 14.29 -5.41 14.73
C LYS A 47 13.54 -4.34 13.96
N VAL A 48 12.30 -4.63 13.55
CA VAL A 48 11.42 -3.68 12.86
C VAL A 48 10.93 -2.61 13.83
N VAL A 49 10.45 -3.01 15.01
CA VAL A 49 9.99 -2.08 16.05
C VAL A 49 11.09 -1.07 16.39
N ARG A 50 12.31 -1.55 16.65
CA ARG A 50 13.46 -0.68 16.95
C ARG A 50 13.78 0.30 15.81
N ALA A 51 13.89 -0.19 14.58
CA ALA A 51 14.22 0.65 13.42
C ALA A 51 13.17 1.74 13.17
N VAL A 52 11.88 1.42 13.35
CA VAL A 52 10.78 2.38 13.24
C VAL A 52 10.87 3.42 14.35
N THR A 53 11.04 3.02 15.61
CA THR A 53 11.13 3.97 16.74
C THR A 53 12.33 4.91 16.61
N GLU A 54 13.51 4.41 16.19
CA GLU A 54 14.71 5.22 16.01
C GLU A 54 14.52 6.33 14.96
N ILE A 55 13.87 6.02 13.83
CA ILE A 55 13.70 6.98 12.73
C ILE A 55 12.61 8.02 12.98
N MET A 56 11.69 7.80 13.93
CA MET A 56 10.55 8.72 14.17
C MET A 56 10.99 10.16 14.48
N SER A 57 12.10 10.34 15.19
CA SER A 57 12.66 11.68 15.48
C SER A 57 13.07 12.48 14.24
N MET A 58 13.25 11.80 13.10
CA MET A 58 13.63 12.39 11.81
C MET A 58 12.46 12.46 10.82
N GLY A 59 11.22 12.21 11.26
CA GLY A 59 10.03 12.15 10.38
C GLY A 59 9.71 13.44 9.61
N ASN A 60 10.37 14.55 9.94
CA ASN A 60 10.27 15.82 9.21
C ASN A 60 11.20 15.91 7.97
N ARG A 61 11.88 14.83 7.61
CA ARG A 61 12.78 14.76 6.44
C ARG A 61 12.20 13.83 5.38
N TYR A 62 12.33 14.24 4.11
CA TYR A 62 12.00 13.35 2.99
C TYR A 62 12.91 12.12 2.99
N PRO A 63 12.40 10.95 2.57
CA PRO A 63 13.22 9.75 2.41
C PRO A 63 14.22 9.91 1.25
N ASP A 64 15.21 9.02 1.22
CA ASP A 64 16.11 8.89 0.07
C ASP A 64 15.41 8.13 -1.09
N SER A 65 16.17 7.84 -2.16
CA SER A 65 15.67 7.04 -3.30
C SER A 65 15.47 5.54 -2.98
N MET A 66 15.56 5.16 -1.70
CA MET A 66 15.45 3.80 -1.19
C MET A 66 16.43 2.81 -1.84
N LYS A 67 17.53 3.30 -2.42
CA LYS A 67 18.51 2.49 -3.16
C LYS A 67 19.10 1.37 -2.30
N ARG A 68 19.29 1.62 -1.00
CA ARG A 68 19.74 0.61 -0.03
C ARG A 68 18.77 -0.57 0.05
N LEU A 69 17.46 -0.30 0.14
CA LEU A 69 16.44 -1.34 0.22
C LEU A 69 16.32 -2.08 -1.11
N ARG A 70 16.27 -1.37 -2.24
CA ARG A 70 16.23 -1.98 -3.58
C ARG A 70 17.42 -2.89 -3.85
N THR A 71 18.62 -2.49 -3.44
CA THR A 71 19.83 -3.31 -3.58
C THR A 71 19.75 -4.58 -2.74
N LYS A 72 19.25 -4.48 -1.50
CA LYS A 72 19.11 -5.65 -0.61
C LYS A 72 18.07 -6.65 -1.15
N LEU A 73 16.92 -6.16 -1.62
CA LEU A 73 15.88 -6.99 -2.22
C LEU A 73 16.34 -7.61 -3.54
N GLY A 74 17.04 -6.84 -4.39
CA GLY A 74 17.64 -7.36 -5.62
C GLY A 74 18.54 -8.55 -5.33
N LYS A 75 19.49 -8.41 -4.40
CA LYS A 75 20.36 -9.52 -3.98
C LYS A 75 19.59 -10.74 -3.46
N LEU A 76 18.53 -10.53 -2.67
CA LEU A 76 17.69 -11.62 -2.16
C LEU A 76 17.04 -12.44 -3.29
N HIS A 77 16.72 -11.80 -4.41
CA HIS A 77 16.06 -12.42 -5.55
C HIS A 77 16.98 -12.66 -6.76
N ASN A 78 18.31 -12.57 -6.60
CA ASN A 78 19.29 -12.67 -7.69
C ASN A 78 19.05 -11.67 -8.84
N LEU A 79 18.67 -10.44 -8.51
CA LEU A 79 18.39 -9.33 -9.41
C LEU A 79 19.22 -8.07 -9.07
N GLY A 80 19.33 -7.15 -10.04
CA GLY A 80 19.87 -5.81 -9.80
C GLY A 80 18.84 -4.86 -9.16
N PRO A 81 19.25 -3.77 -8.49
CA PRO A 81 18.34 -2.79 -7.90
C PRO A 81 17.42 -2.11 -8.92
N ASP A 82 17.78 -2.12 -10.20
CA ASP A 82 16.99 -1.55 -11.31
C ASP A 82 15.81 -2.44 -11.71
N HIS A 83 15.78 -3.69 -11.24
CA HIS A 83 14.66 -4.62 -11.42
C HIS A 83 13.67 -4.59 -10.23
N ILE A 84 13.88 -3.70 -9.26
CA ILE A 84 13.05 -3.58 -8.06
C ILE A 84 12.36 -2.21 -8.03
N ALA A 85 11.04 -2.20 -8.08
CA ALA A 85 10.22 -1.05 -7.74
C ALA A 85 9.70 -1.18 -6.30
N LEU A 86 9.65 -0.07 -5.58
CA LEU A 86 9.05 0.01 -4.24
C LEU A 86 7.76 0.81 -4.33
N CYS A 87 6.79 0.44 -3.52
CA CYS A 87 5.46 1.01 -3.49
C CYS A 87 4.90 0.98 -2.05
N ASN A 88 3.91 1.82 -1.79
CA ASN A 88 3.17 1.83 -0.55
C ASN A 88 2.08 0.74 -0.56
N GLY A 89 2.53 -0.52 -0.53
CA GLY A 89 1.68 -1.69 -0.68
C GLY A 89 1.46 -2.07 -2.15
N SER A 90 1.28 -3.38 -2.41
CA SER A 90 1.21 -3.93 -3.76
C SER A 90 0.04 -3.41 -4.60
N SER A 91 -1.03 -2.92 -3.96
CA SER A 91 -2.17 -2.31 -4.65
C SER A 91 -1.78 -1.11 -5.49
N GLU A 92 -0.77 -0.33 -5.08
CA GLU A 92 -0.28 0.82 -5.84
C GLU A 92 0.43 0.38 -7.14
N ILE A 93 1.16 -0.74 -7.10
CA ILE A 93 1.77 -1.31 -8.32
C ILE A 93 0.70 -1.86 -9.25
N ILE A 94 -0.35 -2.50 -8.72
CA ILE A 94 -1.47 -2.98 -9.53
C ILE A 94 -2.16 -1.80 -10.24
N ASP A 95 -2.48 -0.71 -9.51
CA ASP A 95 -3.05 0.51 -10.10
C ASP A 95 -2.12 1.13 -11.14
N SER A 96 -0.82 1.23 -10.85
CA SER A 96 0.18 1.75 -11.79
C SER A 96 0.24 0.93 -13.07
N MET A 97 0.25 -0.41 -12.96
CA MET A 97 0.25 -1.32 -14.11
C MET A 97 -1.02 -1.14 -14.96
N MET A 98 -2.19 -0.99 -14.33
CA MET A 98 -3.43 -0.71 -15.05
C MET A 98 -3.34 0.59 -15.83
N ARG A 99 -2.78 1.66 -15.26
CA ARG A 99 -2.64 2.97 -15.94
C ARG A 99 -1.63 2.96 -17.08
N ILE A 100 -0.58 2.15 -16.98
CA ILE A 100 0.45 2.04 -18.03
C ILE A 100 -0.08 1.27 -19.23
N PHE A 101 -0.80 0.17 -18.98
CA PHE A 101 -1.11 -0.80 -20.03
C PHE A 101 -2.55 -0.79 -20.52
N LEU A 102 -3.50 -0.19 -19.77
CA LEU A 102 -4.92 -0.22 -20.12
C LEU A 102 -5.41 1.15 -20.63
N GLN A 103 -6.44 1.10 -21.46
CA GLN A 103 -7.24 2.25 -21.91
C GLN A 103 -8.71 1.95 -21.66
N PRO A 104 -9.61 2.95 -21.66
CA PRO A 104 -11.04 2.70 -21.54
C PRO A 104 -11.55 1.80 -22.69
N GLY A 105 -12.23 0.71 -22.34
CA GLY A 105 -12.74 -0.30 -23.28
C GLY A 105 -12.29 -1.71 -22.91
#